data_AF-A0A963MZT0-F1
#
_entry.id   AF-A0A963MZT0-F1
#
_cell.length_a   1.000
_cell.length_b   1.000
_cell.length_c   1.000
_cell.angle_alpha   90.00
_cell.angle_beta   90.00
_cell.angle_gamma   90.00
#
_symmetry.space_group_name_H-M   'P 1'
#
loop_
_entity.id
_entity.type
_entity.pdbx_description
1 polymer ?
#
loop_
_entity_poly.entity_id
_entity_poly.type
_entity_poly.pdbx_seq_one_letter_code
_entity_poly.pdbx_strand_id
1 'polypeptide(L)' 'SRQGLEGGRVPDDPELPLPLDKVHPVHEVVRVDYFLPGCPPSGDVIHKFLTDLITGRTPRISHPALHYD' A
#
# COMPACT_ATOMS: atom_id res chain seq x y z
N SER A 1 -16.57 -5.38 -24.34
CA SER A 1 -17.82 -6.17 -24.24
C SER A 1 -18.36 -6.02 -22.84
N ARG A 2 -19.50 -5.35 -22.63
CA ARG A 2 -20.20 -5.23 -21.34
C ARG A 2 -21.42 -6.16 -21.33
N GLN A 3 -21.23 -7.44 -21.64
CA GLN A 3 -22.31 -8.43 -21.77
C GLN A 3 -22.88 -8.95 -20.43
N GLY A 4 -22.57 -8.31 -19.29
CA GLY A 4 -23.01 -8.75 -17.96
C GLY A 4 -23.85 -7.74 -17.17
N LEU A 5 -24.34 -6.67 -17.80
CA LEU A 5 -25.00 -5.56 -17.09
C LEU A 5 -26.51 -5.45 -17.33
N GLU A 6 -27.15 -6.42 -17.98
CA GLU A 6 -28.62 -6.41 -18.12
C GLU A 6 -29.27 -6.47 -16.71
N GLY A 7 -29.86 -5.35 -16.28
CA GLY A 7 -30.46 -5.21 -14.95
C GLY A 7 -29.49 -4.89 -13.80
N GLY A 8 -28.21 -4.64 -14.08
CA GLY A 8 -27.22 -4.31 -13.05
C GLY A 8 -27.52 -2.98 -12.34
N ARG A 9 -27.50 -2.99 -11.00
CA ARG A 9 -27.56 -1.78 -10.16
C ARG A 9 -26.24 -1.62 -9.43
N VAL A 10 -25.86 -0.37 -9.13
CA VAL A 10 -24.74 -0.10 -8.25
C VAL A 10 -25.11 -0.58 -6.85
N PRO A 11 -24.28 -1.43 -6.20
CA PRO A 11 -24.54 -1.84 -4.82
C PRO A 11 -24.55 -0.63 -3.88
N ASP A 12 -25.59 -0.50 -3.07
CA ASP A 12 -25.83 0.61 -2.15
C ASP A 12 -26.27 0.15 -0.75
N ASP A 13 -26.00 -1.11 -0.40
CA ASP A 13 -26.27 -1.68 0.91
C ASP A 13 -25.53 -0.89 2.02
N PRO A 14 -26.17 -0.56 3.16
CA PRO A 14 -25.52 0.12 4.29
C PRO A 14 -24.26 -0.56 4.85
N GLU A 15 -24.08 -1.87 4.62
CA GLU A 15 -22.86 -2.61 5.00
C GLU A 15 -21.65 -2.22 4.14
N LEU A 16 -21.87 -1.61 2.97
CA LEU A 16 -20.81 -1.12 2.10
C LEU A 16 -20.40 0.30 2.50
N PRO A 17 -19.11 0.54 2.79
CA PRO A 17 -18.65 1.88 3.10
C PRO A 17 -18.74 2.79 1.86
N LEU A 18 -19.05 4.07 2.08
CA LEU A 18 -18.99 5.07 1.03
C LEU A 18 -17.56 5.21 0.50
N PRO A 19 -17.33 5.06 -0.82
CA PRO A 19 -16.04 5.35 -1.42
C PRO A 19 -15.68 6.83 -1.22
N LEU A 20 -14.39 7.10 -1.01
CA LEU A 20 -13.87 8.46 -1.06
C LEU A 20 -13.84 8.96 -2.51
N ASP A 21 -13.84 10.28 -2.69
CA ASP A 21 -13.75 10.91 -4.01
C ASP A 21 -12.44 10.57 -4.76
N LYS A 22 -11.37 10.24 -4.01
CA LYS A 22 -10.05 9.82 -4.52
C LYS A 22 -9.40 8.79 -3.60
N VAL A 23 -8.46 8.03 -4.14
CA VAL A 23 -7.53 7.23 -3.33
C VAL A 23 -6.44 8.15 -2.80
N HIS A 24 -6.14 8.03 -1.51
CA HIS A 24 -5.13 8.81 -0.82
C HIS A 24 -4.02 7.89 -0.30
N PRO A 25 -2.74 8.29 -0.37
CA PRO A 25 -1.68 7.58 0.33
C PRO A 25 -1.85 7.73 1.86
N VAL A 26 -1.44 6.70 2.61
CA VAL A 26 -1.65 6.64 4.08
C VAL A 26 -1.06 7.85 4.81
N HIS A 27 0.03 8.42 4.32
CA HIS A 27 0.70 9.57 4.96
C HIS A 27 -0.08 10.89 4.87
N GLU A 28 -1.15 10.97 4.06
CA GLU A 28 -2.08 12.11 4.06
C GLU A 28 -3.07 12.04 5.22
N VAL A 29 -3.32 10.85 5.77
CA VAL A 29 -4.34 10.61 6.81
C VAL A 29 -3.69 10.46 8.19
N VAL A 30 -2.51 9.83 8.26
CA VAL A 30 -1.79 9.57 9.52
C VAL A 30 -0.30 9.81 9.36
N ARG A 31 0.39 10.06 10.49
CA ARG A 31 1.86 10.14 10.48
C ARG A 31 2.45 8.77 10.14
N VAL A 32 3.37 8.75 9.18
CA VAL A 32 4.14 7.56 8.78
C VAL A 32 5.59 7.76 9.18
N ASP A 33 6.14 6.84 9.97
CA ASP A 33 7.51 6.97 10.49
C ASP A 33 8.57 6.51 9.48
N TYR A 34 8.25 5.53 8.62
CA TYR A 34 9.15 5.00 7.59
C TYR A 34 8.39 4.61 6.32
N PHE A 35 9.06 4.75 5.16
CA PHE A 35 8.54 4.33 3.86
C PHE A 35 9.35 3.15 3.33
N LEU A 36 8.66 2.17 2.74
CA LEU A 36 9.26 0.99 2.10
C LEU A 36 8.81 0.92 0.62
N PRO A 37 9.61 1.45 -0.32
CA PRO A 37 9.24 1.49 -1.74
C PRO A 37 9.25 0.13 -2.43
N GLY A 38 8.36 -0.05 -3.42
CA GLY A 38 8.28 -1.20 -4.33
C GLY A 38 6.83 -1.65 -4.58
N CYS A 39 6.57 -2.31 -5.71
CA CYS A 39 5.24 -2.85 -6.05
C CYS A 39 5.30 -4.34 -6.49
N PRO A 40 5.66 -5.28 -5.59
CA PRO A 40 5.97 -5.09 -4.17
C PRO A 40 7.48 -4.87 -3.91
N PRO A 41 7.85 -4.36 -2.72
CA PRO A 41 9.24 -4.48 -2.26
C PRO A 41 9.68 -5.95 -2.26
N SER A 42 10.96 -6.21 -2.54
CA SER A 42 11.49 -7.57 -2.53
C SER A 42 11.47 -8.19 -1.12
N GLY A 43 11.42 -9.53 -1.05
CA GLY A 43 11.45 -10.25 0.23
C GLY A 43 12.68 -9.92 1.08
N ASP A 44 13.85 -9.82 0.47
CA ASP A 44 15.10 -9.45 1.15
C ASP A 44 15.06 -8.03 1.71
N VAL A 45 14.43 -7.10 1.00
CA VAL A 45 14.24 -5.71 1.44
C VAL A 45 13.33 -5.66 2.67
N ILE A 46 12.20 -6.36 2.64
CA ILE A 46 11.28 -6.46 3.78
C ILE A 46 11.99 -7.07 4.99
N HIS A 47 12.69 -8.19 4.80
CA HIS A 47 13.41 -8.89 5.87
C HIS A 47 14.48 -8.01 6.52
N LYS A 48 15.29 -7.33 5.70
CA LYS A 48 16.33 -6.42 6.20
C LYS A 48 15.71 -5.25 6.97
N PHE A 49 14.65 -4.64 6.44
CA PHE A 49 13.98 -3.51 7.05
C PHE A 49 13.48 -3.87 8.47
N LEU A 50 12.80 -5.01 8.61
CA LEU A 50 12.32 -5.50 9.90
C LEU A 50 13.47 -5.86 10.85
N THR A 51 14.53 -6.49 10.33
CA THR A 51 15.73 -6.83 11.12
C THR A 51 16.41 -5.58 11.69
N ASP A 52 16.50 -4.50 10.91
CA ASP A 52 17.06 -3.23 11.38
C ASP A 52 16.24 -2.67 12.55
N LEU A 53 14.91 -2.63 12.41
CA LEU A 53 14.02 -2.15 13.48
C LEU A 53 14.14 -2.98 14.77
N ILE A 54 14.09 -4.31 14.66
CA ILE A 54 14.13 -5.22 15.82
C ILE A 54 15.48 -5.12 16.55
N THR A 55 16.56 -4.82 15.83
CA THR A 55 17.90 -4.65 16.41
C THR A 55 18.21 -3.22 16.86
N GLY A 56 17.22 -2.32 16.83
CA GLY A 56 17.36 -0.93 17.25
C GLY A 56 18.18 -0.06 16.27
N ARG A 57 18.37 -0.51 15.03
CA ARG A 57 19.06 0.24 13.98
C ARG A 57 18.05 1.03 13.16
N THR A 58 18.42 2.22 12.71
CA THR A 58 17.62 2.96 11.73
C THR A 58 17.63 2.22 10.38
N PRO A 59 16.46 1.85 9.82
CA PRO A 59 16.40 1.16 8.54
C PRO A 59 17.00 1.99 7.42
N ARG A 60 17.79 1.34 6.57
CA ARG A 60 18.34 1.93 5.34
C ARG A 60 18.14 1.00 4.17
N ILE A 61 17.61 1.54 3.08
CA ILE A 61 17.49 0.86 1.79
C ILE A 61 18.66 1.34 0.93
N SER A 62 19.49 0.42 0.46
CA SER A 62 20.60 0.74 -0.44
C SER A 62 20.08 1.05 -1.84
N HIS A 63 20.84 1.83 -2.61
CA HIS A 63 20.47 2.17 -4.00
C HIS A 63 20.10 0.95 -4.87
N PRO A 64 20.86 -0.17 -4.85
CA PRO A 64 20.51 -1.35 -5.65
C PRO A 64 19.22 -2.05 -5.24
N ALA A 65 18.69 -1.75 -4.05
CA ALA A 65 17.49 -2.36 -3.50
C ALA A 65 16.29 -1.39 -3.51
N LEU A 66 16.47 -0.18 -4.06
CA LEU A 66 15.45 0.84 -4.14
C LEU A 66 14.73 0.75 -5.50
N HIS A 67 13.47 0.32 -5.45
CA HIS A 67 12.61 0.13 -6.62
C HIS A 67 11.26 0.80 -6.36
N TYR A 68 10.63 1.30 -7.42
CA TYR A 68 9.30 1.92 -7.37
C TYR A 68 8.30 1.25 -8.33
N ASP A 69 8.81 0.33 -9.15
CA ASP A 69 8.07 -0.50 -10.09
C ASP A 69 7.50 -1.77 -9.45
#